data_AF-A0A1N6YKK8-F1
#
_entry.id   AF-A0A1N6YKK8-F1
#
_cell.length_a   1.000
_cell.length_b   1.000
_cell.length_c   1.000
_cell.angle_alpha   90.00
_cell.angle_beta   90.00
_cell.angle_gamma   90.00
#
_symmetry.space_group_name_H-M   'P 1'
#
loop_
_entity.id
_entity.type
_entity.pdbx_description
1 polymer ?
#
loop_
_entity_poly.entity_id
_entity_poly.type
_entity_poly.pdbx_seq_one_letter_code
_entity_poly.pdbx_strand_id
1 'polypeptide(L)'
;MTLDALGDIALDDQLINPIDFVKDAKSFNDELINARLQHFINGNKIEKDHLFYDRGLPDVIAYMDYFGQSSEQYYADLCLEHRYDEVLILPPWKEIYVQDNERMENFEQACGIHEKLEQTYINLGYTPIEVPFGTIENRMQFVVDFINKTGE
;
A
#
# COMPACT_ATOMS: atom_id res chain seq x y z
N MET A 1 -10.10 -4.26 6.77
CA MET A 1 -11.54 -4.47 7.02
C MET A 1 -11.82 -5.94 6.79
N THR A 2 -12.53 -6.62 7.70
CA THR A 2 -12.89 -8.03 7.55
C THR A 2 -14.23 -8.15 6.80
N LEU A 3 -14.47 -9.28 6.13
CA LEU A 3 -15.74 -9.59 5.45
C LEU A 3 -16.99 -9.45 6.33
N ASP A 4 -16.85 -9.44 7.65
CA ASP A 4 -17.97 -9.25 8.59
C ASP A 4 -18.68 -7.90 8.43
N ALA A 5 -18.04 -6.91 7.79
CA ALA A 5 -18.63 -5.60 7.51
C ALA A 5 -19.51 -5.59 6.24
N LEU A 6 -19.49 -6.63 5.40
CA LEU A 6 -20.03 -6.60 4.03
C LEU A 6 -21.45 -7.19 3.86
N GLY A 7 -21.97 -7.99 4.78
CA GLY A 7 -23.27 -8.66 4.60
C GLY A 7 -23.32 -9.59 3.36
N ASP A 8 -24.54 -10.01 2.96
CA ASP A 8 -24.79 -10.93 1.82
C ASP A 8 -24.68 -10.22 0.45
N ILE A 9 -23.61 -9.47 0.20
CA ILE A 9 -23.34 -8.90 -1.13
C ILE A 9 -22.65 -9.96 -1.99
N ALA A 10 -23.28 -10.32 -3.11
CA ALA A 10 -22.69 -11.22 -4.09
C ALA A 10 -21.42 -10.57 -4.67
N LEU A 11 -20.30 -11.28 -4.58
CA LEU A 11 -19.00 -10.94 -5.17
C LEU A 11 -19.05 -11.11 -6.70
N ASP A 12 -19.82 -10.28 -7.39
CA ASP A 12 -19.82 -10.12 -8.85
C ASP A 12 -19.18 -8.77 -9.15
N ASP A 13 -18.12 -8.73 -9.99
CA ASP A 13 -17.41 -7.66 -10.74
C ASP A 13 -17.51 -6.17 -10.29
N GLN A 14 -18.08 -5.89 -9.13
CA GLN A 14 -18.28 -4.58 -8.56
C GLN A 14 -16.96 -4.13 -7.94
N LEU A 15 -16.61 -2.88 -8.21
CA LEU A 15 -15.55 -2.17 -7.53
C LEU A 15 -15.81 -2.21 -6.02
N ILE A 16 -15.09 -3.06 -5.29
CA ILE A 16 -15.18 -3.08 -3.83
C ILE A 16 -14.23 -2.01 -3.34
N ASN A 17 -14.77 -0.84 -3.06
CA ASN A 17 -14.06 0.19 -2.32
C ASN A 17 -14.32 -0.04 -0.83
N PRO A 18 -13.31 -0.40 -0.02
CA PRO A 18 -13.49 -0.54 1.42
C PRO A 18 -14.06 0.74 2.07
N ILE A 19 -13.81 1.90 1.44
CA ILE A 19 -14.28 3.20 1.91
C ILE A 19 -15.79 3.40 1.64
N ASP A 20 -16.40 2.67 0.72
CA ASP A 20 -17.86 2.75 0.49
C ASP A 20 -18.67 2.24 1.70
N PHE A 21 -18.03 1.49 2.60
CA PHE A 21 -18.63 0.97 3.82
C PHE A 21 -18.45 1.89 5.04
N VAL A 22 -17.77 3.04 4.87
CA VAL A 22 -17.62 4.02 5.95
C VAL A 22 -18.55 5.22 5.74
N LYS A 23 -18.98 5.83 6.86
CA LYS A 23 -19.91 6.97 6.83
C LYS A 23 -19.30 8.25 6.25
N ASP A 24 -17.98 8.42 6.42
CA ASP A 24 -17.24 9.58 5.96
C ASP A 24 -15.89 9.12 5.39
N ALA A 25 -15.81 9.09 4.06
CA ALA A 25 -14.62 8.68 3.31
C ALA A 25 -13.40 9.56 3.61
N LYS A 26 -13.63 10.88 3.78
CA LYS A 26 -12.55 11.82 4.05
C LYS A 26 -11.98 11.60 5.45
N SER A 27 -12.85 11.52 6.46
CA SER A 27 -12.42 11.26 7.84
C SER A 27 -11.62 9.95 7.93
N PHE A 28 -12.07 8.92 7.21
CA PHE A 28 -11.35 7.65 7.16
C PHE A 28 -9.94 7.79 6.56
N ASN A 29 -9.80 8.51 5.44
CA ASN A 29 -8.49 8.74 4.82
C ASN A 29 -7.58 9.61 5.70
N ASP A 30 -8.13 10.63 6.35
CA ASP A 30 -7.41 11.48 7.31
C ASP A 30 -6.92 10.64 8.50
N GLU A 31 -7.76 9.79 9.08
CA GLU A 31 -7.38 8.88 10.18
C GLU A 31 -6.31 7.89 9.75
N LEU A 32 -6.45 7.32 8.53
CA LEU A 32 -5.51 6.34 7.99
C LEU A 32 -4.12 6.94 7.75
N ILE A 33 -4.03 8.10 7.11
CA ILE A 33 -2.72 8.73 6.86
C ILE A 33 -2.08 9.18 8.18
N ASN A 34 -2.87 9.70 9.13
CA ASN A 34 -2.37 10.09 10.45
C ASN A 34 -1.84 8.88 11.24
N ALA A 35 -2.51 7.72 11.17
CA ALA A 35 -2.02 6.49 11.80
C ALA A 35 -0.68 6.04 11.20
N ARG A 36 -0.54 6.09 9.87
CA ARG A 36 0.73 5.76 9.18
C ARG A 36 1.84 6.75 9.49
N LEU A 37 1.50 8.04 9.60
CA LEU A 37 2.44 9.06 10.05
C LEU A 37 2.93 8.78 11.48
N GLN A 38 2.05 8.36 12.39
CA GLN A 38 2.48 7.95 13.73
C GLN A 38 3.38 6.72 13.70
N HIS A 39 3.15 5.75 12.82
CA HIS A 39 4.08 4.63 12.64
C HIS A 39 5.47 5.12 12.21
N PHE A 40 5.54 6.04 11.23
CA PHE A 40 6.79 6.65 10.78
C PHE A 40 7.52 7.35 11.93
N ILE A 41 6.83 8.25 12.63
CA ILE A 41 7.39 9.01 13.77
C ILE A 41 7.86 8.09 14.90
N ASN A 42 7.11 7.01 15.18
CA ASN A 42 7.50 6.04 16.20
C ASN A 42 8.71 5.20 15.78
N GLY A 43 8.88 4.94 14.48
CA GLY A 43 10.07 4.29 13.94
C GLY A 43 11.36 5.04 14.27
N ASN A 44 11.34 6.38 14.26
CA ASN A 44 12.49 7.20 14.65
C ASN A 44 12.95 7.02 16.11
N LYS A 45 12.16 6.33 16.94
CA LYS A 45 12.51 6.01 18.34
C LYS A 45 13.08 4.59 18.49
N ILE A 46 13.14 3.81 17.41
CA ILE A 46 13.63 2.44 17.39
C ILE A 46 15.10 2.44 16.98
N GLU A 47 15.98 1.99 17.86
CA GLU A 47 17.41 1.86 17.57
C GLU A 47 17.70 0.55 16.82
N LYS A 48 17.45 0.57 15.50
CA LYS A 48 17.76 -0.52 14.56
C LYS A 48 18.31 0.05 13.25
N ASP A 49 19.18 -0.71 12.61
CA ASP A 49 19.80 -0.30 11.34
C ASP A 49 18.78 -0.27 10.18
N HIS A 50 17.76 -1.12 10.25
CA HIS A 50 16.71 -1.22 9.25
C HIS A 50 15.32 -1.29 9.90
N LEU A 51 14.37 -0.53 9.35
CA LEU A 51 12.97 -0.51 9.74
C LEU A 51 12.11 -0.89 8.53
N PHE A 52 11.18 -1.81 8.74
CA PHE A 52 10.22 -2.22 7.71
C PHE A 52 8.85 -1.66 8.04
N TYR A 53 8.22 -1.06 7.03
CA TYR A 53 6.86 -0.55 7.11
C TYR A 53 5.98 -1.37 6.18
N ASP A 54 4.94 -1.99 6.75
CA ASP A 54 3.88 -2.61 5.95
C ASP A 54 2.94 -1.51 5.45
N ARG A 55 3.17 -1.10 4.19
CA ARG A 55 2.56 0.04 3.47
C ARG A 55 3.05 1.42 3.94
N GLY A 56 3.11 2.35 2.98
CA GLY A 56 3.59 3.71 3.21
C GLY A 56 2.48 4.77 3.31
N LEU A 57 2.83 6.01 3.66
CA LEU A 57 1.93 7.17 3.48
C LEU A 57 1.41 7.29 2.02
N PRO A 58 2.25 7.11 0.97
CA PRO A 58 1.81 7.25 -0.43
C PRO A 58 0.66 6.32 -0.84
N ASP A 59 0.56 5.13 -0.23
CA ASP A 59 -0.55 4.21 -0.46
C ASP A 59 -1.92 4.86 -0.24
N VAL A 60 -2.06 5.83 0.68
CA VAL A 60 -3.36 6.52 0.89
C VAL A 60 -3.75 7.28 -0.37
N ILE A 61 -2.82 8.02 -0.96
CA ILE A 61 -3.05 8.79 -2.19
C ILE A 61 -3.38 7.85 -3.36
N ALA A 62 -2.64 6.74 -3.49
CA ALA A 62 -2.86 5.76 -4.55
C ALA A 62 -4.27 5.14 -4.50
N TYR A 63 -4.73 4.78 -3.30
CA TYR A 63 -6.07 4.24 -3.10
C TYR A 63 -7.15 5.30 -3.36
N MET A 64 -6.95 6.54 -2.90
CA MET A 64 -7.86 7.64 -3.20
C MET A 64 -7.99 7.85 -4.71
N ASP A 65 -6.89 7.89 -5.45
CA ASP A 65 -6.89 8.06 -6.91
C ASP A 65 -7.57 6.88 -7.61
N TYR A 66 -7.28 5.64 -7.21
CA TYR A 66 -7.92 4.45 -7.77
C TYR A 66 -9.46 4.47 -7.61
N PHE A 67 -9.95 4.90 -6.45
CA PHE A 67 -11.38 4.99 -6.15
C PHE A 67 -12.02 6.35 -6.54
N GLY A 68 -11.30 7.20 -7.28
CA GLY A 68 -11.84 8.47 -7.79
C GLY A 68 -12.10 9.54 -6.71
N GLN A 69 -11.42 9.45 -5.57
CA GLN A 69 -11.50 10.41 -4.47
C GLN A 69 -10.45 11.53 -4.68
N SER A 70 -10.85 12.77 -4.47
CA SER A 70 -9.93 13.90 -4.55
C SER A 70 -8.98 13.92 -3.36
N SER A 71 -7.67 13.86 -3.60
CA SER A 71 -6.66 14.11 -2.58
C SER A 71 -6.37 15.60 -2.46
N GLU A 72 -6.29 16.08 -1.21
CA GLU A 72 -5.86 17.44 -0.91
C GLU A 72 -4.33 17.54 -0.92
N GLN A 73 -3.78 18.73 -1.19
CA GLN A 73 -2.33 18.97 -1.21
C GLN A 73 -1.63 18.50 0.08
N TYR A 74 -2.33 18.62 1.21
CA TYR A 74 -1.89 18.15 2.53
C TYR A 74 -1.39 16.69 2.53
N TYR A 75 -2.03 15.78 1.78
CA TYR A 75 -1.60 14.38 1.72
C TYR A 75 -0.23 14.23 1.05
N ALA A 76 -0.01 14.96 -0.05
CA ALA A 76 1.26 14.96 -0.76
C ALA A 76 2.37 15.59 0.09
N ASP A 77 2.07 16.69 0.80
CA ASP A 77 3.03 17.37 1.68
C ASP A 77 3.53 16.42 2.78
N LEU A 78 2.62 15.69 3.44
CA LEU A 78 3.00 14.65 4.42
C LEU A 78 3.91 13.58 3.82
N CYS A 79 3.62 13.13 2.59
CA CYS A 79 4.43 12.11 1.92
C CYS A 79 5.84 12.61 1.56
N LEU A 80 5.98 13.91 1.28
CA LEU A 80 7.26 14.55 0.95
C LEU A 80 8.09 14.89 2.20
N GLU A 81 7.43 15.20 3.31
CA GLU A 81 8.09 15.48 4.60
C GLU A 81 8.55 14.20 5.31
N HIS A 82 7.84 13.09 5.11
CA HIS A 82 8.08 11.81 5.78
C HIS A 82 8.42 10.71 4.77
N ARG A 83 9.56 10.86 4.09
CA ARG A 83 9.99 9.93 3.04
C ARG A 83 10.64 8.67 3.59
N TYR A 84 10.44 7.57 2.86
CA TYR A 84 11.15 6.32 3.04
C TYR A 84 12.44 6.31 2.20
N ASP A 85 13.44 5.55 2.64
CA ASP A 85 14.71 5.43 1.90
C ASP A 85 14.52 4.60 0.64
N GLU A 86 13.86 3.44 0.76
CA GLU A 86 13.65 2.49 -0.32
C GLU A 86 12.20 1.99 -0.34
N VAL A 87 11.71 1.66 -1.54
CA VAL A 87 10.35 1.17 -1.77
C VAL A 87 10.42 -0.15 -2.52
N LEU A 88 10.01 -1.23 -1.87
CA LEU A 88 9.83 -2.53 -2.49
C LEU A 88 8.35 -2.72 -2.85
N ILE A 89 8.06 -3.01 -4.11
CA ILE A 89 6.68 -3.23 -4.59
C ILE A 89 6.50 -4.67 -5.04
N LEU A 90 5.35 -5.26 -4.69
CA LEU A 90 5.00 -6.64 -5.03
C LEU A 90 3.81 -6.63 -5.99
N PRO A 91 4.02 -6.93 -7.28
CA PRO A 91 2.92 -7.02 -8.26
C PRO A 91 1.90 -8.11 -7.91
N PRO A 92 0.64 -7.94 -8.31
CA PRO A 92 -0.34 -9.01 -8.25
C PRO A 92 -0.02 -10.09 -9.30
N TRP A 93 0.36 -11.27 -8.85
CA TRP A 93 0.60 -12.42 -9.73
C TRP A 93 -0.60 -13.35 -9.76
N LYS A 94 -1.11 -13.61 -10.97
CA LYS A 94 -2.32 -14.42 -11.17
C LYS A 94 -2.15 -15.85 -10.64
N GLU A 95 -0.95 -16.38 -10.75
CA GLU A 95 -0.56 -17.74 -10.36
C GLU A 95 -0.72 -18.02 -8.87
N ILE A 96 -0.60 -16.99 -8.03
CA ILE A 96 -0.74 -17.09 -6.57
C ILE A 96 -1.87 -16.19 -6.05
N TYR A 97 -2.70 -15.67 -6.94
CA TYR A 97 -3.84 -14.84 -6.57
C TYR A 97 -4.93 -15.71 -5.97
N VAL A 98 -5.25 -15.43 -4.71
CA VAL A 98 -6.40 -16.00 -4.02
C VAL A 98 -7.14 -14.84 -3.39
N GLN A 99 -8.46 -14.84 -3.58
CA GLN A 99 -9.35 -13.95 -2.85
C GLN A 99 -9.66 -14.61 -1.50
N ASP A 100 -9.47 -13.88 -0.42
CA ASP A 100 -9.70 -14.36 0.94
C ASP A 100 -10.34 -13.26 1.78
N ASN A 101 -10.44 -13.48 3.10
CA ASN A 101 -11.12 -12.54 3.99
C ASN A 101 -10.37 -11.21 4.17
N GLU A 102 -9.10 -11.14 3.76
CA GLU A 102 -8.25 -9.96 3.86
C GLU A 102 -8.13 -9.24 2.51
N ARG A 103 -8.17 -10.00 1.40
CA ARG A 103 -8.18 -9.48 0.03
C ARG A 103 -9.57 -9.58 -0.57
N MET A 104 -10.31 -8.48 -0.46
CA MET A 104 -11.69 -8.39 -0.95
C MET A 104 -11.75 -8.10 -2.45
N GLU A 105 -10.70 -7.47 -3.00
CA GLU A 105 -10.65 -7.11 -4.41
C GLU A 105 -10.62 -8.35 -5.33
N ASN A 106 -11.02 -8.19 -6.59
CA ASN A 106 -10.76 -9.18 -7.62
C ASN A 106 -9.37 -8.94 -8.26
N PHE A 107 -8.89 -9.88 -9.09
CA PHE A 107 -7.55 -9.78 -9.68
C PHE A 107 -7.35 -8.52 -10.53
N GLU A 108 -8.36 -8.13 -11.29
CA GLU A 108 -8.32 -6.94 -12.15
C GLU A 108 -8.22 -5.66 -11.33
N GLN A 109 -8.95 -5.60 -10.21
CA GLN A 109 -8.85 -4.52 -9.24
C GLN A 109 -7.47 -4.48 -8.57
N ALA A 110 -6.92 -5.63 -8.21
CA ALA A 110 -5.57 -5.71 -7.66
C ALA A 110 -4.52 -5.17 -8.65
N CYS A 111 -4.65 -5.47 -9.94
CA CYS A 111 -3.82 -4.88 -11.01
C CYS A 111 -4.00 -3.37 -11.10
N GLY A 112 -5.24 -2.86 -11.11
CA GLY A 112 -5.50 -1.43 -11.18
C GLY A 112 -4.97 -0.65 -9.97
N ILE A 113 -5.12 -1.20 -8.76
CA ILE A 113 -4.53 -0.63 -7.54
C ILE A 113 -3.00 -0.62 -7.63
N HIS A 114 -2.39 -1.70 -8.13
CA HIS A 114 -0.94 -1.78 -8.31
C HIS A 114 -0.41 -0.70 -9.25
N GLU A 115 -1.08 -0.47 -10.39
CA GLU A 115 -0.71 0.61 -11.31
C GLU A 115 -0.77 1.98 -10.63
N LYS A 116 -1.79 2.23 -9.80
CA LYS A 116 -1.91 3.48 -9.04
C LYS A 116 -0.86 3.62 -7.95
N LEU A 117 -0.50 2.53 -7.29
CA LEU A 117 0.61 2.52 -6.32
C LEU A 117 1.91 2.92 -7.02
N GLU A 118 2.28 2.22 -8.08
CA GLU A 118 3.51 2.49 -8.82
C GLU A 118 3.59 3.95 -9.30
N GLN A 119 2.53 4.43 -9.95
CA GLN A 119 2.43 5.82 -10.43
C GLN A 119 2.56 6.83 -9.28
N THR A 120 1.89 6.60 -8.15
CA THR A 120 1.92 7.51 -7.00
C THR A 120 3.31 7.61 -6.42
N TYR A 121 3.99 6.48 -6.22
CA TYR A 121 5.37 6.47 -5.72
C TYR A 121 6.33 7.16 -6.72
N ILE A 122 6.22 6.89 -8.02
CA ILE A 122 7.03 7.58 -9.05
C ILE A 122 6.80 9.09 -9.03
N ASN A 123 5.54 9.53 -8.96
CA ASN A 123 5.17 10.96 -8.94
C ASN A 123 5.70 11.69 -7.70
N LEU A 124 5.86 10.98 -6.58
CA LEU A 124 6.47 11.49 -5.35
C LEU A 124 8.01 11.39 -5.36
N GLY A 125 8.61 11.02 -6.48
CA GLY A 125 10.06 10.96 -6.68
C GLY A 125 10.72 9.70 -6.12
N TYR A 126 9.98 8.61 -5.92
CA TYR A 126 10.57 7.31 -5.59
C TYR A 126 10.95 6.54 -6.86
N THR A 127 11.79 5.52 -6.71
CA THR A 127 12.04 4.51 -7.74
C THR A 127 11.66 3.16 -7.17
N PRO A 128 10.37 2.74 -7.25
CA PRO A 128 9.93 1.46 -6.71
C PRO A 128 10.73 0.30 -7.29
N ILE A 129 11.17 -0.59 -6.42
CA ILE A 129 11.92 -1.80 -6.77
C ILE A 129 10.96 -2.97 -6.75
N GLU A 130 10.69 -3.52 -7.93
CA GLU A 130 9.85 -4.70 -8.07
C GLU A 130 10.53 -5.92 -7.45
N VAL A 131 9.85 -6.57 -6.52
CA VAL A 131 10.26 -7.89 -6.00
C VAL A 131 9.89 -8.94 -7.05
N PRO A 132 10.82 -9.78 -7.54
CA PRO A 132 10.55 -10.73 -8.60
C PRO A 132 9.56 -11.82 -8.16
N PHE A 133 8.78 -12.32 -9.10
CA PHE A 133 7.94 -13.50 -8.87
C PHE A 133 8.77 -14.73 -8.50
N GLY A 134 8.25 -15.58 -7.61
CA GLY A 134 8.90 -16.81 -7.21
C GLY A 134 8.34 -17.38 -5.91
N THR A 135 9.08 -18.33 -5.33
CA THR A 135 8.72 -18.88 -4.02
C THR A 135 8.87 -17.81 -2.92
N ILE A 136 8.35 -18.10 -1.73
CA ILE A 136 8.52 -17.21 -0.58
C ILE A 136 10.01 -17.02 -0.27
N GLU A 137 10.79 -18.09 -0.34
CA GLU A 137 12.23 -18.10 -0.07
C GLU A 137 12.99 -17.22 -1.05
N ASN A 138 12.67 -17.31 -2.35
CA ASN A 138 13.33 -16.50 -3.38
C ASN A 138 13.03 -15.01 -3.22
N ARG A 139 11.77 -14.66 -2.90
CA ARG A 139 11.37 -13.27 -2.66
C ARG A 139 12.03 -12.71 -1.40
N MET A 140 12.05 -13.49 -0.33
CA MET A 140 12.74 -13.13 0.91
C MET A 140 14.23 -12.90 0.66
N GLN A 141 14.89 -13.81 -0.06
CA GLN A 141 16.32 -13.67 -0.38
C GLN A 141 16.60 -12.42 -1.19
N PHE A 142 15.76 -12.11 -2.19
CA PHE A 142 15.87 -10.87 -2.96
C PHE A 142 15.81 -9.62 -2.06
N VAL A 143 14.85 -9.57 -1.12
CA VAL A 143 14.71 -8.44 -0.18
C VAL A 143 15.93 -8.31 0.74
N VAL A 144 16.43 -9.43 1.27
CA VAL A 144 17.63 -9.44 2.12
C VAL A 144 18.86 -8.97 1.34
N ASP A 145 19.06 -9.47 0.13
CA ASP A 145 20.17 -9.09 -0.74
C ASP A 145 20.10 -7.62 -1.14
N PHE A 146 18.90 -7.10 -1.38
CA PHE A 146 18.68 -5.69 -1.69
C PHE A 146 19.10 -4.79 -0.52
N ILE A 147 18.62 -5.10 0.69
CA ILE A 147 18.92 -4.29 1.89
C ILE A 147 20.41 -4.31 2.22
N ASN A 148 21.06 -5.47 2.10
CA ASN A 148 22.49 -5.58 2.35
C ASN A 148 23.34 -4.79 1.36
N LYS A 149 22.86 -4.57 0.12
CA LYS A 149 23.57 -3.73 -0.87
C LYS A 149 23.41 -2.24 -0.60
N THR A 150 22.28 -1.82 -0.06
CA THR A 150 22.03 -0.40 0.25
C THR A 150 22.82 0.05 1.50
N GLY A 151 23.30 -0.88 2.32
CA GLY A 151 24.13 -0.60 3.50
C GLY A 151 25.65 -0.53 3.27
N GLU A 152 26.14 -0.78 2.05
CA GLU A 152 27.56 -0.64 1.64
C GLU A 152 27.85 0.74 1.01
#